data_AF-A0A1V5FPC5-F1
#
_entry.id   AF-A0A1V5FPC5-F1
#
_cell.length_a   1.000
_cell.length_b   1.000
_cell.length_c   1.000
_cell.angle_alpha   90.00
_cell.angle_beta   90.00
_cell.angle_gamma   90.00
#
_symmetry.space_group_name_H-M   'P 1'
#
loop_
_entity.id
_entity.type
_entity.pdbx_description
1 polymer ?
#
loop_
_entity_poly.entity_id
_entity_poly.type
_entity_poly.pdbx_seq_one_letter_code
_entity_poly.pdbx_strand_id
1 'polypeptide(L)'
;MQNEEATFDDIKAQADLVKARFAEILDTPELQLAENAEVLQSVTSVQADVVRAGLEAQERAARLIEYPIDRDMTPCEVSMILYEDPSRGDEIMRNNPFDGTQYPAGYVIRFLDL
;
A
#
# COMPACT_ATOMS: atom_id res chain seq x y z
N MET A 1 4.16 12.21 -19.71
CA MET A 1 3.00 11.47 -19.18
C MET A 1 2.97 11.74 -17.70
N GLN A 2 2.02 12.54 -17.23
CA GLN A 2 1.79 12.72 -15.80
C GLN A 2 1.25 11.37 -15.30
N ASN A 3 2.00 10.70 -14.41
CA ASN A 3 1.41 9.67 -13.56
C ASN A 3 0.42 10.41 -12.68
N GLU A 4 -0.87 10.37 -13.02
CA GLU A 4 -1.91 10.69 -12.06
C GLU A 4 -1.74 9.67 -10.93
N GLU A 5 -1.29 10.14 -9.77
CA GLU A 5 -1.23 9.31 -8.58
C GLU A 5 -2.65 8.83 -8.28
N ALA A 6 -2.89 7.54 -8.47
CA ALA A 6 -4.16 6.92 -8.09
C ALA A 6 -4.41 7.21 -6.62
N THR A 7 -5.58 7.78 -6.31
CA THR A 7 -5.93 8.09 -4.93
C THR A 7 -6.09 6.79 -4.14
N PHE A 8 -6.02 6.88 -2.81
CA PHE A 8 -6.29 5.72 -1.94
C PHE A 8 -7.66 5.10 -2.26
N ASP A 9 -8.66 5.94 -2.57
CA ASP A 9 -10.00 5.49 -2.95
C ASP A 9 -10.01 4.75 -4.30
N ASP A 10 -9.22 5.19 -5.28
CA ASP A 10 -9.07 4.50 -6.56
C ASP A 10 -8.44 3.11 -6.38
N ILE A 11 -7.38 3.03 -5.56
CA ILE A 11 -6.69 1.76 -5.25
C ILE A 11 -7.65 0.80 -4.53
N LYS A 12 -8.43 1.31 -3.58
CA LYS A 12 -9.43 0.52 -2.86
C LYS A 12 -10.53 0.02 -3.80
N ALA A 13 -11.06 0.88 -4.67
CA ALA A 13 -12.08 0.51 -5.64
C ALA A 13 -11.59 -0.57 -6.61
N GLN A 14 -10.34 -0.47 -7.07
CA GLN A 14 -9.71 -1.49 -7.92
C GLN A 14 -9.53 -2.82 -7.16
N ALA A 15 -9.12 -2.79 -5.90
CA ALA A 15 -9.00 -3.98 -5.09
C ALA A 15 -10.35 -4.70 -4.88
N ASP A 16 -11.42 -3.93 -4.65
CA ASP A 16 -12.77 -4.48 -4.51
C ASP A 16 -13.29 -5.06 -5.84
N LEU A 17 -12.98 -4.41 -6.96
CA LEU A 17 -13.31 -4.93 -8.30
C LEU A 17 -12.58 -6.26 -8.58
N VAL A 18 -11.30 -6.38 -8.24
CA VAL A 18 -10.55 -7.62 -8.39
C VAL A 18 -11.16 -8.74 -7.55
N LYS A 19 -11.55 -8.46 -6.29
CA LYS A 19 -12.24 -9.45 -5.43
C LYS A 19 -13.56 -9.91 -6.04
N ALA A 20 -14.35 -8.98 -6.58
CA ALA A 20 -15.61 -9.30 -7.24
C ALA A 20 -15.40 -10.20 -8.47
N ARG A 21 -14.37 -9.93 -9.28
CA ARG A 21 -14.02 -10.77 -10.44
C ARG A 21 -13.62 -12.19 -10.06
N PHE A 22 -12.89 -12.37 -8.96
CA PHE A 22 -12.60 -13.72 -8.46
C PHE A 22 -13.87 -14.48 -8.05
N ALA A 23 -14.84 -13.80 -7.43
CA ALA A 23 -16.11 -14.43 -7.07
C ALA A 23 -16.90 -14.89 -8.32
N GLU A 24 -16.93 -14.08 -9.38
CA GLU A 24 -17.57 -14.44 -10.65
C GLU A 24 -16.91 -15.67 -11.32
N ILE A 25 -15.57 -15.70 -11.35
CA ILE A 25 -14.81 -16.83 -11.94
C ILE A 25 -15.08 -18.11 -11.17
N LEU A 26 -15.10 -18.05 -9.83
CA LEU A 26 -15.34 -19.22 -8.99
C LEU A 26 -16.77 -19.77 -9.12
N ASP A 27 -17.75 -18.94 -9.47
CA ASP A 27 -19.14 -19.37 -9.69
C ASP A 27 -19.39 -19.91 -11.12
N THR A 28 -18.38 -19.89 -11.98
CA THR A 28 -18.51 -20.35 -13.37
C THR A 28 -18.72 -21.88 -13.41
N PRO A 29 -19.83 -22.39 -13.99
CA PRO A 29 -20.18 -23.80 -13.96
C PRO A 29 -19.12 -24.72 -14.56
N GLU A 30 -18.43 -24.28 -15.60
CA GLU A 30 -17.35 -24.99 -16.25
C GLU A 30 -16.18 -25.24 -15.28
N LEU A 31 -15.90 -24.30 -14.38
CA LEU A 31 -14.82 -24.42 -13.39
C LEU A 31 -15.17 -25.45 -12.29
N GLN A 32 -16.45 -25.76 -12.10
CA GLN A 32 -16.94 -26.75 -11.13
C GLN A 32 -16.87 -28.20 -11.66
N LEU A 33 -16.51 -28.39 -12.94
CA LEU A 33 -16.31 -29.71 -13.51
C LEU A 33 -15.05 -30.37 -12.90
N ALA A 34 -15.11 -31.68 -12.67
CA ALA A 34 -14.01 -32.43 -12.06
C ALA A 34 -12.69 -32.34 -12.84
N GLU A 35 -12.76 -32.21 -14.17
CA GLU A 35 -11.60 -32.02 -15.05
C GLU A 35 -10.88 -30.68 -14.83
N ASN A 36 -11.56 -29.71 -14.23
CA ASN A 36 -11.02 -28.38 -13.94
C ASN A 36 -10.62 -28.20 -12.46
N ALA A 37 -10.58 -29.28 -11.67
CA ALA A 37 -10.27 -29.22 -10.24
C ALA A 37 -8.91 -28.55 -9.92
N GLU A 38 -7.89 -28.78 -10.73
CA GLU A 38 -6.57 -28.12 -10.58
C GLU A 38 -6.65 -26.61 -10.84
N VAL A 39 -7.45 -26.19 -11.82
CA VAL A 39 -7.68 -24.79 -12.15
C VAL A 39 -8.48 -24.12 -11.03
N LEU A 40 -9.56 -24.77 -10.55
CA LEU A 40 -10.36 -24.30 -9.42
C LEU A 40 -9.50 -24.10 -8.16
N GLN A 41 -8.63 -25.06 -7.84
CA GLN A 41 -7.72 -24.96 -6.71
C GLN A 41 -6.74 -23.80 -6.87
N SER A 42 -6.19 -23.62 -8.07
CA SER A 42 -5.27 -22.51 -8.37
C SER A 42 -5.94 -21.14 -8.23
N VAL A 43 -7.15 -20.98 -8.80
CA VAL A 43 -7.92 -19.73 -8.69
C VAL A 43 -8.27 -19.41 -7.24
N THR A 44 -8.66 -20.43 -6.46
CA THR A 44 -8.96 -20.28 -5.03
C THR A 44 -7.73 -19.85 -4.23
N SER A 45 -6.56 -20.43 -4.52
CA SER A 45 -5.30 -20.04 -3.87
C SER A 45 -4.92 -18.58 -4.17
N VAL A 46 -5.02 -18.17 -5.43
CA VAL A 46 -4.71 -16.79 -5.83
C VAL A 46 -5.68 -15.81 -5.18
N GLN A 47 -6.98 -16.14 -5.10
CA GLN A 47 -7.95 -15.29 -4.40
C GLN A 47 -7.55 -15.11 -2.92
N ALA A 48 -7.16 -16.20 -2.24
CA ALA A 48 -6.72 -16.13 -0.85
C ALA A 48 -5.48 -15.24 -0.67
N ASP A 49 -4.50 -15.34 -1.57
CA ASP A 49 -3.30 -14.50 -1.54
C ASP A 49 -3.63 -13.02 -1.77
N VAL A 50 -4.54 -12.70 -2.70
CA VAL A 50 -5.00 -11.33 -2.96
C VAL A 50 -5.74 -10.76 -1.75
N VAL A 51 -6.61 -11.55 -1.11
CA VAL A 51 -7.33 -11.13 0.10
C VAL A 51 -6.35 -10.86 1.24
N ARG A 52 -5.37 -11.76 1.46
CA ARG A 52 -4.34 -11.58 2.49
C ARG A 52 -3.52 -10.32 2.24
N ALA A 53 -3.02 -10.12 1.02
CA ALA A 53 -2.26 -8.91 0.67
C ALA A 53 -3.09 -7.63 0.86
N GLY A 54 -4.39 -7.67 0.56
CA GLY A 54 -5.30 -6.55 0.81
C GLY A 54 -5.49 -6.24 2.30
N LEU A 55 -5.62 -7.27 3.14
CA LEU A 55 -5.71 -7.10 4.60
C LEU A 55 -4.41 -6.53 5.17
N GLU A 56 -3.26 -7.05 4.76
CA GLU A 56 -1.95 -6.53 5.18
C GLU A 56 -1.76 -5.05 4.76
N ALA A 57 -2.20 -4.68 3.57
CA ALA A 57 -2.17 -3.30 3.11
C ALA A 57 -3.10 -2.39 3.95
N GLN A 58 -4.30 -2.87 4.29
CA GLN A 58 -5.23 -2.15 5.17
C GLN A 58 -4.68 -1.99 6.59
N GLU A 59 -4.09 -3.03 7.16
CA GLU A 59 -3.46 -2.98 8.49
C GLU A 59 -2.29 -2.00 8.52
N ARG A 60 -1.46 -1.96 7.47
CA ARG A 60 -0.38 -0.99 7.33
C ARG A 60 -0.91 0.44 7.17
N ALA A 61 -1.94 0.64 6.34
CA ALA A 61 -2.57 1.95 6.16
C ALA A 61 -3.24 2.46 7.45
N ALA A 62 -3.84 1.57 8.26
CA ALA A 62 -4.46 1.93 9.52
C ALA A 62 -3.46 2.42 10.59
N ARG A 63 -2.17 2.10 10.42
CA ARG A 63 -1.07 2.55 11.30
C ARG A 63 -0.28 3.72 10.70
N LEU A 64 -0.73 4.25 9.57
CA LEU A 64 -0.09 5.38 8.93
C LEU A 64 -0.42 6.67 9.69
N ILE A 65 0.59 7.27 10.30
CA ILE A 65 0.51 8.58 10.93
C ILE A 65 1.04 9.63 9.95
N GLU A 66 0.39 10.79 9.93
CA GLU A 66 0.82 11.95 9.18
C GLU A 66 1.50 12.96 10.11
N TYR A 67 2.67 13.44 9.71
CA TYR A 67 3.42 14.49 10.39
C TYR A 67 3.64 15.68 9.45
N PRO A 68 3.00 16.83 9.69
CA PRO A 68 3.22 18.03 8.89
C PRO A 68 4.56 18.67 9.27
N ILE A 69 5.37 18.98 8.26
CA ILE A 69 6.66 19.64 8.40
C ILE A 69 6.43 21.15 8.58
N ASP A 70 6.95 21.71 9.68
CA ASP A 70 6.74 23.12 10.06
C ASP A 70 7.79 24.09 9.47
N ARG A 71 8.93 23.55 9.04
CA ARG A 71 10.05 24.26 8.40
C ARG A 71 10.85 23.30 7.52
N ASP A 72 11.70 23.82 6.63
CA ASP A 72 12.52 22.95 5.78
C ASP A 72 13.39 22.00 6.62
N MET A 73 13.28 20.69 6.36
CA MET A 73 13.91 19.64 7.15
C MET A 73 14.51 18.54 6.27
N THR A 74 15.71 18.10 6.61
CA THR A 74 16.33 16.91 5.98
C THR A 74 15.65 15.62 6.44
N PRO A 75 15.72 14.52 5.66
CA PRO A 75 15.20 13.22 6.09
C PRO A 75 15.75 12.75 7.44
N CYS A 76 17.01 13.06 7.76
CA CYS A 76 17.62 12.72 9.05
C CYS A 76 17.06 13.54 10.22
N GLU A 77 16.71 14.81 10.00
CA GLU A 77 16.05 15.62 11.04
C GLU A 77 14.63 15.12 11.29
N VAL A 78 13.91 14.75 10.23
CA VAL A 78 12.59 14.13 10.33
C VAL A 78 12.67 12.81 11.10
N SER A 79 13.63 11.94 10.76
CA SER A 79 13.78 10.65 11.43
C SER A 79 14.19 10.79 12.90
N MET A 80 14.98 11.81 13.24
CA MET A 80 15.28 12.16 14.63
C MET A 80 14.03 12.57 15.40
N ILE A 81 13.10 13.33 14.81
CA ILE A 81 11.85 13.72 15.49
C ILE A 81 10.91 12.53 15.66
N LEU A 82 10.75 11.70 14.62
CA LEU A 82 9.76 10.63 14.63
C LEU A 82 10.22 9.37 15.37
N TYR A 83 11.52 9.07 15.32
CA TYR A 83 12.06 7.82 15.82
C TYR A 83 13.22 7.98 16.80
N GLU A 84 13.64 9.21 17.11
CA GLU A 84 14.85 9.51 17.90
C GLU A 84 16.13 8.88 17.30
N ASP A 85 16.10 8.55 16.01
CA ASP A 85 17.19 7.88 15.30
C ASP A 85 17.46 8.54 13.94
N PRO A 86 18.57 9.31 13.79
CA PRO A 86 18.92 9.96 12.54
C PRO A 86 19.39 8.99 11.45
N SER A 87 19.77 7.75 11.81
CA SER A 87 20.23 6.75 10.84
C SER A 87 19.09 6.23 9.95
N ARG A 88 17.84 6.45 10.37
CA ARG A 88 16.62 6.10 9.63
C ARG A 88 16.22 7.15 8.58
N GLY A 89 17.05 8.15 8.29
CA GLY A 89 16.79 9.16 7.26
C GLY A 89 16.53 8.55 5.87
N ASP A 90 17.26 7.49 5.51
CA ASP A 90 17.05 6.75 4.25
C ASP A 90 15.66 6.08 4.18
N GLU A 91 15.13 5.66 5.34
CA GLU A 91 13.79 5.09 5.43
C GLU A 91 12.72 6.16 5.22
N ILE A 92 12.89 7.34 5.81
CA ILE A 92 12.01 8.49 5.57
C ILE A 92 11.99 8.82 4.08
N MET A 93 13.15 8.91 3.43
CA MET A 93 13.26 9.23 1.99
C MET A 93 12.64 8.16 1.10
N ARG A 94 12.80 6.87 1.45
CA ARG A 94 12.20 5.76 0.71
C ARG A 94 10.68 5.76 0.80
N ASN A 95 10.13 6.07 1.97
CA ASN A 95 8.68 6.03 2.22
C ASN A 95 7.99 7.34 1.81
N ASN A 96 8.74 8.45 1.74
CA ASN A 96 8.25 9.78 1.37
C ASN A 96 9.15 10.35 0.27
N PRO A 97 9.08 9.82 -0.96
CA PRO A 97 9.95 10.26 -2.03
C PRO A 97 9.72 11.74 -2.35
N PHE A 98 10.82 12.49 -2.46
CA PHE A 98 10.83 13.91 -2.82
C PHE A 98 12.09 14.21 -3.65
N ASP A 99 11.95 15.05 -4.68
CA ASP A 99 13.03 15.34 -5.63
C ASP A 99 14.11 16.28 -5.06
N GLY A 100 13.92 16.82 -3.86
CA GLY A 100 14.87 17.70 -3.18
C GLY A 100 15.62 17.02 -2.02
N THR A 101 16.65 17.69 -1.53
CA THR A 101 17.47 17.22 -0.40
C THR A 101 16.81 17.46 0.97
N GLN A 102 15.75 18.29 1.01
CA GLN A 102 15.01 18.68 2.21
C GLN A 102 13.51 18.73 1.89
N TYR A 103 12.69 18.26 2.82
CA TYR A 103 11.24 18.45 2.76
C TYR A 103 10.91 19.89 3.09
N PRO A 104 10.15 20.60 2.23
CA PRO A 104 9.79 21.98 2.48
C PRO A 104 8.73 22.11 3.58
N ALA A 105 8.65 23.28 4.21
CA ALA A 105 7.54 23.62 5.10
C ALA A 105 6.18 23.36 4.43
N GLY A 106 5.27 22.69 5.15
CA GLY A 106 3.97 22.26 4.65
C GLY A 106 3.95 20.90 3.96
N TYR A 107 5.09 20.25 3.74
CA TYR A 107 5.13 18.86 3.31
C TYR A 107 4.60 17.92 4.41
N VAL A 108 3.90 16.85 4.04
CA VAL A 108 3.35 15.88 4.99
C VAL A 108 4.13 14.59 4.89
N ILE A 109 4.80 14.22 5.97
CA ILE A 109 5.50 12.94 6.10
C ILE A 109 4.50 11.89 6.57
N ARG A 110 4.47 10.76 5.89
CA ARG A 110 3.68 9.58 6.24
C ARG A 110 4.61 8.51 6.77
N PHE A 111 4.30 7.97 7.94
CA PHE A 111 5.13 6.96 8.60
C PHE A 111 4.27 5.97 9.36
N LEU A 112 4.83 4.79 9.68
CA LEU A 112 4.11 3.77 10.44
C LEU A 112 4.38 3.95 11.93
N ASP A 113 3.32 3.92 12.74
CA ASP A 113 3.44 3.75 14.19
C ASP A 113 3.98 2.34 14.48
N LEU A 114 5.19 2.25 15.05
CA LEU A 114 5.92 1.00 15.31
C LEU A 114 5.84 0.60 16.78
#